data_AF-A0A2S0QW12-F1
#
_entry.id   AF-A0A2S0QW12-F1
#
_cell.length_a   1.000
_cell.length_b   1.000
_cell.length_c   1.000
_cell.angle_alpha   90.00
_cell.angle_beta   90.00
_cell.angle_gamma   90.00
#
_symmetry.space_group_name_H-M   'P 1'
#
loop_
_entity.id
_entity.type
_entity.pdbx_description
1 polymer ?
#
loop_
_entity_poly.entity_id
_entity_poly.type
_entity_poly.pdbx_seq_one_letter_code
_entity_poly.pdbx_strand_id
1 'polypeptide(L)'
;MLRAIDRCRHLLIGLIFVLATGLAVAQGGSYDDALSAARLGDTRQLSALLARGLDPNTVDAQGNSLLILAAREGHADTVASLLPYRPKLGWRNLAGDSALMLAVLKGHEAVVDLLLEAGAPLEHDGWAPLHYAAFEGRLSILDKLLARGAAIDALTPNRATALMLAARNGHIQVVRRLLGAGADPALKNDRGLTAAQWARAQGNTDIADLIEQAAPTR
;
A
#
# COMPACT_ATOMS: atom_id res chain seq x y z
N MET A 1 1.81 -41.40 -58.73
CA MET A 1 3.27 -41.32 -58.55
C MET A 1 3.50 -41.00 -57.07
N LEU A 2 3.49 -41.99 -56.17
CA LEU A 2 4.64 -42.86 -55.82
C LEU A 2 5.95 -42.06 -55.77
N ARG A 3 6.41 -41.70 -54.57
CA ARG A 3 7.22 -42.49 -53.61
C ARG A 3 8.71 -42.35 -53.87
N ALA A 4 9.42 -41.75 -52.91
CA ALA A 4 10.69 -42.25 -52.38
C ALA A 4 10.92 -41.58 -51.01
N ILE A 5 10.62 -42.26 -49.89
CA ILE A 5 11.56 -43.05 -49.05
C ILE A 5 12.35 -42.09 -48.13
N ASP A 6 12.03 -41.88 -46.86
CA ASP A 6 11.83 -42.77 -45.70
C ASP A 6 13.09 -43.58 -45.29
N ARG A 7 13.53 -43.37 -44.05
CA ARG A 7 14.46 -44.15 -43.18
C ARG A 7 15.02 -43.16 -42.15
N CYS A 8 14.87 -43.27 -40.84
CA CYS A 8 14.31 -44.29 -39.92
C CYS A 8 13.96 -43.50 -38.64
N ARG A 9 12.76 -43.65 -38.05
CA ARG A 9 12.39 -44.65 -37.01
C ARG A 9 13.38 -44.61 -35.83
N HIS A 10 12.94 -44.31 -34.62
CA HIS A 10 12.14 -45.26 -33.85
C HIS A 10 10.94 -44.68 -33.09
N LEU A 11 9.82 -45.38 -33.26
CA LEU A 11 8.64 -45.39 -32.39
C LEU A 11 8.97 -45.96 -31.01
N LEU A 12 8.28 -45.42 -30.01
CA LEU A 12 7.43 -46.08 -29.00
C LEU A 12 7.87 -47.45 -28.43
N ILE A 13 7.87 -47.51 -27.08
CA ILE A 13 7.49 -48.61 -26.15
C ILE A 13 8.56 -48.80 -25.06
N GLY A 14 8.17 -48.51 -23.82
CA GLY A 14 9.00 -48.73 -22.63
C GLY A 14 8.29 -48.35 -21.33
N LEU A 15 7.10 -48.90 -21.12
CA LEU A 15 6.41 -48.87 -19.84
C LEU A 15 7.07 -49.91 -18.93
N ILE A 16 7.94 -49.50 -17.99
CA ILE A 16 8.37 -50.19 -16.74
C ILE A 16 8.94 -49.06 -15.84
N PHE A 17 8.18 -48.51 -14.89
CA PHE A 17 8.06 -48.97 -13.50
C PHE A 17 9.41 -49.02 -12.75
N VAL A 18 9.87 -47.87 -12.26
CA VAL A 18 10.60 -47.81 -10.98
C VAL A 18 10.00 -46.69 -10.14
N LEU A 19 9.38 -47.12 -9.06
CA LEU A 19 8.93 -46.35 -7.92
C LEU A 19 10.07 -45.47 -7.40
N ALA A 20 9.92 -44.16 -7.56
CA ALA A 20 10.39 -43.22 -6.56
C ALA A 20 9.14 -42.71 -5.84
N THR A 21 8.65 -43.56 -4.94
CA THR A 21 7.75 -43.19 -3.84
C THR A 21 8.33 -41.99 -3.13
N GLY A 22 7.68 -40.86 -3.33
CA GLY A 22 8.02 -39.60 -2.69
C GLY A 22 7.13 -38.44 -3.12
N LEU A 23 5.98 -38.69 -3.77
CA LEU A 23 4.90 -37.70 -3.73
C LEU A 23 4.38 -37.71 -2.30
N ALA A 24 4.94 -36.81 -1.49
CA ALA A 24 4.33 -36.36 -0.27
C ALA A 24 2.93 -35.85 -0.63
N VAL A 25 1.92 -36.66 -0.33
CA VAL A 25 0.57 -36.15 -0.08
C VAL A 25 0.70 -35.21 1.11
N ALA A 26 0.79 -33.91 0.84
CA ALA A 26 0.45 -32.87 1.80
C ALA A 26 0.15 -31.55 1.08
N GLN A 27 -0.97 -30.94 1.48
CA GLN A 27 -1.34 -29.53 1.36
C GLN A 27 -2.26 -29.12 0.20
N GLY A 28 -3.52 -29.55 0.31
CA GLY A 28 -4.66 -28.73 -0.08
C GLY A 28 -4.98 -27.58 0.89
N GLY A 29 -4.02 -27.11 1.69
CA GLY A 29 -4.08 -25.85 2.47
C GLY A 29 -3.43 -24.70 1.70
N SER A 30 -3.73 -24.63 0.41
CA SER A 30 -2.91 -24.11 -0.68
C SER A 30 -3.20 -22.62 -0.91
N TYR A 31 -2.29 -21.71 -0.53
CA TYR A 31 -2.34 -20.26 -0.77
C TYR A 31 -3.51 -19.48 -0.15
N ASP A 32 -4.76 -19.93 -0.29
CA ASP A 32 -5.95 -19.35 0.33
C ASP A 32 -5.83 -19.32 1.85
N ASP A 33 -5.20 -20.33 2.44
CA ASP A 33 -4.89 -20.38 3.87
C ASP A 33 -3.94 -19.27 4.29
N ALA A 34 -2.93 -18.95 3.47
CA ALA A 34 -1.97 -17.88 3.79
C ALA A 34 -2.60 -16.49 3.67
N LEU A 35 -3.37 -16.25 2.60
CA LEU A 35 -4.07 -14.99 2.38
C LEU A 35 -5.14 -14.76 3.47
N SER A 36 -5.85 -15.82 3.86
CA SER A 36 -6.80 -15.78 4.97
C SER A 36 -6.09 -15.55 6.30
N ALA A 37 -4.98 -16.24 6.58
CA ALA A 37 -4.19 -16.04 7.80
C ALA A 37 -3.69 -14.59 7.90
N ALA A 38 -3.17 -14.02 6.82
CA ALA A 38 -2.73 -12.63 6.80
C ALA A 38 -3.88 -11.64 7.06
N ARG A 39 -5.05 -11.87 6.43
CA ARG A 39 -6.25 -11.03 6.59
C ARG A 39 -6.88 -11.14 7.98
N LEU A 40 -6.90 -12.33 8.55
CA LEU A 40 -7.49 -12.60 9.86
C LEU A 40 -6.52 -12.38 11.03
N GLY A 41 -5.24 -12.16 10.74
CA GLY A 41 -4.21 -11.96 11.74
C GLY A 41 -3.75 -13.24 12.42
N ASP A 42 -3.90 -14.41 11.76
CA ASP A 42 -3.34 -15.67 12.24
C ASP A 42 -1.82 -15.71 12.01
N THR A 43 -1.10 -14.99 12.86
CA THR A 43 0.35 -14.86 12.83
C THR A 43 1.05 -16.21 12.91
N ARG A 44 0.50 -17.16 13.69
CA ARG A 44 1.11 -18.48 13.90
C ARG A 44 1.05 -19.29 12.61
N GLN A 45 -0.12 -19.37 11.99
CA GLN A 45 -0.29 -20.10 10.74
C GLN A 45 0.55 -19.48 9.64
N LEU A 46 0.49 -18.15 9.48
CA LEU A 46 1.27 -17.45 8.45
C LEU A 46 2.78 -17.68 8.63
N SER A 47 3.29 -17.58 9.86
CA SER A 47 4.71 -17.81 10.14
C SER A 47 5.14 -19.23 9.82
N ALA A 48 4.30 -20.23 10.13
CA ALA A 48 4.57 -21.62 9.79
C ALA A 48 4.62 -21.85 8.27
N LEU A 49 3.75 -21.18 7.50
CA LEU A 49 3.74 -21.26 6.04
C LEU A 49 4.98 -20.59 5.42
N LEU A 50 5.36 -19.40 5.91
CA LEU A 50 6.58 -18.69 5.49
C LEU A 50 7.85 -19.52 5.77
N ALA A 51 7.94 -20.14 6.95
CA ALA A 51 9.06 -21.02 7.30
C ALA A 51 9.16 -22.27 6.40
N ARG A 52 8.07 -22.65 5.74
CA ARG A 52 8.01 -23.75 4.75
C ARG A 52 8.29 -23.30 3.32
N GLY A 53 8.67 -22.04 3.12
CA GLY A 53 9.04 -21.49 1.81
C GLY A 53 7.87 -20.88 1.02
N LEU A 54 6.75 -20.53 1.67
CA LEU A 54 5.73 -19.69 1.04
C LEU A 54 6.36 -18.38 0.54
N ASP A 55 6.05 -17.96 -0.68
CA ASP A 55 6.48 -16.64 -1.19
C ASP A 55 5.80 -15.52 -0.36
N PRO A 56 6.56 -14.66 0.34
CA PRO A 56 6.01 -13.55 1.11
C PRO A 56 5.28 -12.50 0.26
N ASN A 57 5.41 -12.56 -1.07
CA ASN A 57 4.73 -11.69 -2.03
C ASN A 57 3.48 -12.32 -2.64
N THR A 58 3.00 -13.44 -2.11
CA THR A 58 1.72 -14.05 -2.53
C THR A 58 0.61 -12.99 -2.50
N VAL A 59 -0.21 -12.94 -3.56
CA VAL A 59 -1.32 -11.99 -3.72
C VAL A 59 -2.67 -12.68 -3.92
N ASP A 60 -3.75 -12.00 -3.52
CA ASP A 60 -5.11 -12.37 -3.91
C ASP A 60 -5.48 -11.87 -5.32
N ALA A 61 -6.71 -12.16 -5.76
CA ALA A 61 -7.23 -11.75 -7.07
C ALA A 61 -7.31 -10.23 -7.29
N GLN A 62 -7.27 -9.44 -6.22
CA GLN A 62 -7.26 -7.97 -6.27
C GLN A 62 -5.83 -7.42 -6.21
N GLY A 63 -4.82 -8.29 -6.22
CA GLY A 63 -3.42 -7.92 -6.12
C GLY A 63 -2.99 -7.52 -4.71
N ASN A 64 -3.80 -7.80 -3.67
CA ASN A 64 -3.39 -7.54 -2.30
C ASN A 64 -2.40 -8.63 -1.87
N SER A 65 -1.16 -8.23 -1.56
CA SER A 65 -0.18 -9.14 -0.97
C SER A 65 -0.54 -9.49 0.48
N LEU A 66 0.11 -10.54 1.02
CA LEU A 66 0.05 -10.87 2.45
C LEU A 66 0.28 -9.63 3.33
N LEU A 67 1.27 -8.80 2.98
CA LEU A 67 1.59 -7.57 3.68
C LEU A 67 0.46 -6.53 3.59
N ILE A 68 -0.14 -6.35 2.40
CA ILE A 68 -1.26 -5.43 2.20
C ILE A 68 -2.47 -5.87 3.04
N LEU A 69 -2.80 -7.16 3.04
CA LEU A 69 -3.91 -7.70 3.81
C LEU A 69 -3.71 -7.50 5.32
N ALA A 70 -2.55 -7.91 5.86
CA ALA A 70 -2.26 -7.73 7.28
C ALA A 70 -2.22 -6.25 7.68
N ALA A 71 -1.66 -5.38 6.83
CA ALA A 71 -1.55 -3.96 7.11
C ALA A 71 -2.91 -3.24 7.08
N ARG A 72 -3.77 -3.58 6.12
CA ARG A 72 -5.12 -3.01 5.97
C ARG A 72 -6.02 -3.34 7.16
N GLU A 73 -5.88 -4.53 7.73
CA GLU A 73 -6.68 -4.99 8.88
C GLU A 73 -6.01 -4.69 10.24
N GLY A 74 -4.80 -4.09 10.23
CA GLY A 74 -4.14 -3.60 11.44
C GLY A 74 -3.38 -4.64 12.26
N HIS A 75 -3.08 -5.81 11.69
CA HIS A 75 -2.44 -6.93 12.39
C HIS A 75 -0.93 -6.72 12.53
N ALA A 76 -0.52 -5.90 13.50
CA ALA A 76 0.88 -5.52 13.71
C ALA A 76 1.81 -6.74 13.92
N ASP A 77 1.41 -7.74 14.72
CA ASP A 77 2.21 -8.94 14.97
C ASP A 77 2.43 -9.77 13.69
N THR A 78 1.39 -9.84 12.85
CA THR A 78 1.45 -10.51 11.54
C THR A 78 2.36 -9.76 10.58
N VAL A 79 2.29 -8.43 10.55
CA VAL A 79 3.22 -7.59 9.77
C VAL A 79 4.66 -7.80 10.26
N ALA A 80 4.89 -7.69 11.57
CA ALA A 80 6.21 -7.88 12.19
C ALA A 80 6.80 -9.26 11.87
N SER A 81 5.97 -10.31 11.88
CA SER A 81 6.41 -11.68 11.56
C SER A 81 6.70 -11.90 10.06
N LEU A 82 6.07 -11.11 9.18
CA LEU A 82 6.29 -11.18 7.73
C LEU A 82 7.56 -10.42 7.29
N LEU A 83 7.90 -9.30 7.95
CA LEU A 83 9.03 -8.44 7.57
C LEU A 83 10.40 -9.15 7.46
N PRO A 84 10.78 -10.11 8.35
CA PRO A 84 12.02 -10.87 8.21
C PRO A 84 12.19 -11.60 6.87
N TYR A 85 11.08 -11.94 6.20
CA TYR A 85 11.08 -12.60 4.90
C TYR A 85 11.22 -11.61 3.72
N ARG A 86 11.44 -10.32 4.00
CA ARG A 86 11.68 -9.25 3.01
C ARG A 86 10.60 -9.17 1.91
N PRO A 87 9.31 -9.01 2.26
CA PRO A 87 8.26 -8.73 1.28
C PRO A 87 8.54 -7.42 0.54
N LYS A 88 8.02 -7.29 -0.68
CA LYS A 88 8.08 -6.05 -1.47
C LYS A 88 7.21 -4.97 -0.82
N LEU A 89 7.82 -4.09 -0.03
CA LEU A 89 7.11 -3.03 0.72
C LEU A 89 6.39 -2.03 -0.18
N GLY A 90 6.93 -1.76 -1.37
CA GLY A 90 6.34 -0.86 -2.37
C GLY A 90 5.32 -1.52 -3.30
N TRP A 91 4.95 -2.78 -3.08
CA TRP A 91 3.94 -3.45 -3.91
C TRP A 91 2.59 -2.73 -3.80
N ARG A 92 1.90 -2.58 -4.93
CA ARG A 92 0.59 -1.93 -5.01
C ARG A 92 -0.44 -2.91 -5.57
N ASN A 93 -1.64 -2.92 -4.98
CA ASN A 93 -2.76 -3.72 -5.47
C ASN A 93 -3.35 -3.10 -6.77
N LEU A 94 -4.41 -3.70 -7.32
CA LEU A 94 -5.05 -3.20 -8.55
C LEU A 94 -5.70 -1.82 -8.40
N ALA A 95 -5.99 -1.37 -7.17
CA ALA A 95 -6.46 -0.01 -6.89
C ALA A 95 -5.31 1.01 -6.79
N GLY A 96 -4.06 0.56 -6.82
CA GLY A 96 -2.89 1.40 -6.64
C GLY A 96 -2.55 1.67 -5.16
N ASP A 97 -2.93 0.81 -4.23
CA ASP A 97 -2.60 1.01 -2.82
C ASP A 97 -1.50 0.07 -2.34
N SER A 98 -0.52 0.62 -1.62
CA SER A 98 0.49 -0.15 -0.90
C SER A 98 0.04 -0.49 0.52
N ALA A 99 0.79 -1.35 1.20
CA ALA A 99 0.51 -1.71 2.60
C ALA A 99 0.52 -0.47 3.52
N LEU A 100 1.49 0.44 3.32
CA LEU A 100 1.59 1.67 4.10
C LEU A 100 0.39 2.58 3.84
N MET A 101 -0.04 2.75 2.58
CA MET A 101 -1.20 3.57 2.25
C MET A 101 -2.47 3.10 2.96
N LEU A 102 -2.76 1.79 2.93
CA LEU A 102 -3.97 1.25 3.57
C LEU A 102 -3.90 1.31 5.09
N ALA A 103 -2.73 1.06 5.69
CA ALA A 103 -2.53 1.23 7.13
C ALA A 103 -2.76 2.69 7.56
N VAL A 104 -2.28 3.65 6.78
CA VAL A 104 -2.49 5.09 7.01
C VAL A 104 -3.96 5.47 6.88
N LEU A 105 -4.62 5.04 5.80
CA LEU A 105 -6.05 5.27 5.57
C LEU A 105 -6.90 4.76 6.74
N LYS A 106 -6.58 3.57 7.26
CA LYS A 106 -7.31 2.95 8.38
C LYS A 106 -6.87 3.44 9.76
N GLY A 107 -5.75 4.16 9.85
CA GLY A 107 -5.24 4.71 11.11
C GLY A 107 -4.52 3.69 12.00
N HIS A 108 -3.97 2.61 11.42
CA HIS A 108 -3.27 1.56 12.17
C HIS A 108 -1.84 1.98 12.52
N GLU A 109 -1.68 2.81 13.54
CA GLU A 109 -0.38 3.43 13.88
C GLU A 109 0.76 2.43 14.11
N ALA A 110 0.52 1.33 14.82
CA ALA A 110 1.55 0.31 15.05
C ALA A 110 2.05 -0.34 13.74
N VAL A 111 1.15 -0.57 12.78
CA VAL A 111 1.51 -1.07 11.45
C VAL A 111 2.28 -0.01 10.67
N VAL A 112 1.85 1.26 10.74
CA VAL A 112 2.57 2.38 10.10
C VAL A 112 4.00 2.45 10.63
N ASP A 113 4.21 2.37 11.94
CA ASP A 113 5.54 2.42 12.55
C ASP A 113 6.44 1.30 12.02
N LEU A 114 5.95 0.05 12.03
CA LEU A 114 6.67 -1.11 11.50
C LEU A 114 7.05 -0.94 10.01
N LEU A 115 6.11 -0.47 9.18
CA LEU A 115 6.35 -0.29 7.75
C LEU A 115 7.33 0.84 7.46
N LEU A 116 7.25 1.95 8.20
CA LEU A 116 8.19 3.05 8.10
C LEU A 116 9.59 2.63 8.54
N GLU A 117 9.72 1.91 9.66
CA GLU A 117 10.99 1.34 10.12
C GLU A 117 11.61 0.36 9.11
N ALA A 118 10.78 -0.43 8.44
CA ALA A 118 11.21 -1.33 7.36
C ALA A 118 11.63 -0.59 6.07
N GLY A 119 11.41 0.73 5.97
CA GLY A 119 11.75 1.52 4.80
C GLY A 119 10.71 1.44 3.68
N ALA A 120 9.42 1.31 4.01
CA ALA A 120 8.36 1.38 3.01
C ALA A 120 8.41 2.71 2.25
N PRO A 121 8.23 2.70 0.90
CA PRO A 121 8.27 3.92 0.11
C PRO A 121 7.19 4.93 0.54
N LEU A 122 7.56 6.21 0.58
CA LEU A 122 6.65 7.31 0.89
C LEU A 122 6.04 7.92 -0.36
N GLU A 123 6.65 7.71 -1.53
CA GLU A 123 6.22 8.33 -2.78
C GLU A 123 5.86 7.26 -3.81
N HIS A 124 4.80 7.52 -4.58
CA HIS A 124 4.27 6.64 -5.60
C HIS A 124 3.60 7.46 -6.71
N ASP A 125 3.47 6.86 -7.90
CA ASP A 125 2.69 7.48 -8.96
C ASP A 125 1.21 7.61 -8.53
N GLY A 126 0.73 8.85 -8.42
CA GLY A 126 -0.63 9.17 -8.01
C GLY A 126 -0.76 9.47 -6.52
N TRP A 127 -1.56 8.68 -5.79
CA TRP A 127 -1.75 8.90 -4.36
C TRP A 127 -0.54 8.42 -3.55
N ALA A 128 -0.25 9.12 -2.46
CA ALA A 128 0.85 8.86 -1.55
C ALA A 128 0.30 8.73 -0.12
N PRO A 129 0.99 8.04 0.82
CA PRO A 129 0.60 7.97 2.23
C PRO A 129 0.24 9.32 2.86
N LEU A 130 0.99 10.40 2.54
CA LEU A 130 0.70 11.74 3.09
C LEU A 130 -0.69 12.26 2.67
N HIS A 131 -1.12 11.96 1.43
CA HIS A 131 -2.45 12.30 0.93
C HIS A 131 -3.55 11.58 1.73
N TYR A 132 -3.36 10.29 2.02
CA TYR A 132 -4.29 9.50 2.84
C TYR A 132 -4.37 10.03 4.27
N ALA A 133 -3.22 10.31 4.90
CA ALA A 133 -3.18 10.86 6.25
C ALA A 133 -3.92 12.21 6.33
N ALA A 134 -3.73 13.06 5.32
CA ALA A 134 -4.39 14.35 5.25
C ALA A 134 -5.90 14.25 4.95
N PHE A 135 -6.29 13.35 4.05
CA PHE A 135 -7.69 13.09 3.71
C PHE A 135 -8.50 12.58 4.91
N GLU A 136 -7.91 11.71 5.73
CA GLU A 136 -8.53 11.10 6.91
C GLU A 136 -8.28 11.88 8.22
N GLY A 137 -7.52 12.99 8.18
CA GLY A 137 -7.27 13.82 9.36
C GLY A 137 -6.33 13.19 10.40
N ARG A 138 -5.46 12.25 9.99
CA ARG A 138 -4.58 11.46 10.87
C ARG A 138 -3.32 12.22 11.25
N LEU A 139 -3.43 13.19 12.15
CA LEU A 139 -2.31 14.07 12.55
C LEU A 139 -1.06 13.30 13.02
N SER A 140 -1.20 12.33 13.92
CA SER A 140 -0.07 11.52 14.42
C SER A 140 0.70 10.83 13.28
N ILE A 141 -0.03 10.22 12.34
CA ILE A 141 0.57 9.54 11.19
C ILE A 141 1.16 10.54 10.20
N LEU A 142 0.50 11.67 9.97
CA LEU A 142 1.02 12.76 9.14
C LEU A 142 2.38 13.24 9.67
N ASP A 143 2.52 13.43 10.98
CA ASP A 143 3.77 13.82 11.61
C ASP A 143 4.90 12.81 11.38
N LYS A 144 4.59 11.52 11.54
CA LYS A 144 5.53 10.43 11.26
C LYS A 144 5.98 10.44 9.80
N LEU A 145 5.06 10.62 8.85
CA LEU A 145 5.37 10.66 7.42
C LEU A 145 6.26 11.86 7.06
N LEU A 146 5.94 13.06 7.57
CA LEU A 146 6.75 14.26 7.35
C LEU A 146 8.15 14.13 7.98
N ALA A 147 8.25 13.54 9.18
CA ALA A 147 9.54 13.28 9.84
C ALA A 147 10.42 12.30 9.06
N ARG A 148 9.83 11.43 8.23
CA ARG A 148 10.55 10.52 7.33
C ARG A 148 10.79 11.11 5.93
N GLY A 149 10.47 12.38 5.71
CA GLY A 149 10.77 13.10 4.47
C GLY A 149 9.75 12.90 3.35
N ALA A 150 8.49 12.59 3.68
CA ALA A 150 7.40 12.61 2.69
C ALA A 150 7.32 14.00 2.01
N ALA A 151 7.12 14.01 0.70
CA ALA A 151 7.04 15.25 -0.08
C ALA A 151 5.75 16.01 0.28
N ILE A 152 5.91 17.14 0.97
CA ILE A 152 4.79 17.90 1.55
C ILE A 152 3.78 18.41 0.51
N ASP A 153 4.29 18.77 -0.67
CA ASP A 153 3.52 19.28 -1.81
C ASP A 153 3.43 18.26 -2.96
N ALA A 154 3.53 16.96 -2.64
CA ALA A 154 3.22 15.91 -3.61
C ALA A 154 1.82 16.12 -4.20
N LEU A 155 1.67 15.70 -5.46
CA LEU A 155 0.45 15.90 -6.22
C LEU A 155 -0.22 14.55 -6.49
N THR A 156 -1.49 14.44 -6.11
CA THR A 156 -2.37 13.39 -6.63
C THR A 156 -2.60 13.55 -8.14
N PRO A 157 -3.23 12.57 -8.82
CA PRO A 157 -3.54 12.68 -10.25
C PRO A 157 -4.41 13.89 -10.62
N ASN A 158 -5.25 14.39 -9.70
CA ASN A 158 -6.04 15.60 -9.89
C ASN A 158 -5.35 16.88 -9.40
N ARG A 159 -4.01 16.82 -9.25
CA ARG A 159 -3.14 17.89 -8.73
C ARG A 159 -3.52 18.41 -7.35
N ALA A 160 -4.15 17.58 -6.51
CA ALA A 160 -4.42 17.95 -5.13
C ALA A 160 -3.19 17.70 -4.26
N THR A 161 -2.88 18.64 -3.36
CA THR A 161 -1.88 18.44 -2.30
C THR A 161 -2.52 17.89 -1.03
N ALA A 162 -1.71 17.41 -0.09
CA ALA A 162 -2.16 17.04 1.25
C ALA A 162 -2.93 18.20 1.94
N LEU A 163 -2.45 19.45 1.80
CA LEU A 163 -3.10 20.62 2.37
C LEU A 163 -4.51 20.83 1.81
N MET A 164 -4.68 20.66 0.49
CA MET A 164 -6.00 20.75 -0.14
C MET A 164 -6.98 19.69 0.37
N LEU A 165 -6.52 18.44 0.51
CA LEU A 165 -7.36 17.33 0.98
C LEU A 165 -7.80 17.55 2.44
N ALA A 166 -6.88 17.95 3.31
CA ALA A 166 -7.19 18.28 4.70
C ALA A 166 -8.17 19.46 4.81
N ALA A 167 -7.95 20.50 4.01
CA ALA A 167 -8.78 21.70 4.03
C ALA A 167 -10.21 21.45 3.51
N ARG A 168 -10.32 20.68 2.42
CA ARG A 168 -11.62 20.23 1.86
C ARG A 168 -12.41 19.41 2.88
N ASN A 169 -11.75 18.55 3.66
CA ASN A 169 -12.41 17.62 4.57
C ASN A 169 -12.58 18.15 6.01
N GLY A 170 -12.15 19.38 6.31
CA GLY A 170 -12.40 20.01 7.60
C GLY A 170 -11.35 19.73 8.69
N HIS A 171 -10.19 19.17 8.32
CA HIS A 171 -9.19 18.70 9.28
C HIS A 171 -8.25 19.82 9.75
N ILE A 172 -8.77 20.74 10.57
CA ILE A 172 -8.06 21.97 10.97
C ILE A 172 -6.68 21.74 11.59
N GLN A 173 -6.51 20.68 12.40
CA GLN A 173 -5.22 20.40 13.05
C GLN A 173 -4.17 19.94 12.03
N VAL A 174 -4.57 19.14 11.05
CA VAL A 174 -3.70 18.74 9.93
C VAL A 174 -3.36 19.94 9.06
N VAL A 175 -4.33 20.82 8.78
CA VAL A 175 -4.08 22.07 8.04
C VAL A 175 -3.03 22.93 8.72
N ARG A 176 -3.19 23.21 10.03
CA ARG A 176 -2.20 23.97 10.81
C ARG A 176 -0.83 23.32 10.74
N ARG A 177 -0.78 21.99 10.86
CA ARG A 177 0.47 21.25 10.87
C ARG A 177 1.19 21.29 9.52
N LEU A 178 0.47 21.16 8.42
CA LEU A 178 1.02 21.26 7.06
C LEU A 178 1.54 22.66 6.76
N LEU A 179 0.76 23.71 7.09
CA LEU A 179 1.22 25.09 6.95
C LEU A 179 2.46 25.37 7.80
N GLY A 180 2.48 24.89 9.05
CA GLY A 180 3.64 25.00 9.94
C GLY A 180 4.88 24.26 9.46
N ALA A 181 4.73 23.25 8.59
CA ALA A 181 5.85 22.59 7.91
C ALA A 181 6.18 23.17 6.53
N GLY A 182 5.52 24.25 6.11
CA GLY A 182 5.82 24.95 4.87
C GLY A 182 5.13 24.41 3.62
N ALA A 183 3.98 23.73 3.75
CA ALA A 183 3.15 23.38 2.60
C ALA A 183 2.73 24.65 1.83
N ASP A 184 2.82 24.66 0.51
CA ASP A 184 2.48 25.84 -0.31
C ASP A 184 0.95 26.00 -0.46
N PRO A 185 0.34 27.04 0.16
CA PRO A 185 -1.10 27.25 0.06
C PRO A 185 -1.54 27.80 -1.30
N ALA A 186 -0.62 28.27 -2.15
CA ALA A 186 -0.91 28.89 -3.44
C ALA A 186 -1.00 27.88 -4.59
N LEU A 187 -0.60 26.62 -4.38
CA LEU A 187 -0.77 25.56 -5.38
C LEU A 187 -2.25 25.41 -5.76
N LYS A 188 -2.47 24.97 -7.00
CA LYS A 188 -3.81 24.80 -7.57
C LYS A 188 -4.00 23.38 -8.09
N ASN A 189 -5.15 22.81 -7.77
CA ASN A 189 -5.60 21.55 -8.36
C ASN A 189 -6.03 21.74 -9.82
N ASP A 190 -6.44 20.65 -10.48
CA ASP A 190 -6.91 20.68 -11.88
C ASP A 190 -8.10 21.61 -12.15
N ARG A 191 -8.85 21.96 -11.11
CA ARG A 191 -9.98 22.91 -11.21
C ARG A 191 -9.54 24.36 -11.03
N GLY A 192 -8.24 24.62 -10.87
CA GLY A 192 -7.69 25.94 -10.61
C GLY A 192 -7.91 26.45 -9.18
N LEU A 193 -8.34 25.58 -8.25
CA LEU A 193 -8.66 25.96 -6.87
C LEU A 193 -7.45 25.77 -5.96
N THR A 194 -7.21 26.75 -5.10
CA THR A 194 -6.29 26.62 -3.94
C THR A 194 -6.95 25.84 -2.79
N ALA A 195 -6.17 25.50 -1.76
CA ALA A 195 -6.69 24.83 -0.57
C ALA A 195 -7.80 25.64 0.11
N ALA A 196 -7.61 26.96 0.27
CA ALA A 196 -8.61 27.86 0.86
C ALA A 196 -9.90 27.92 0.02
N GLN A 197 -9.77 28.07 -1.30
CA GLN A 197 -10.92 28.12 -2.20
C GLN A 197 -11.72 26.81 -2.19
N TRP A 198 -11.03 25.66 -2.15
CA TRP A 198 -11.69 24.36 -2.10
C TRP A 198 -12.36 24.12 -0.74
N ALA A 199 -11.73 24.52 0.36
CA ALA A 199 -12.32 24.48 1.71
C ALA A 199 -13.62 25.31 1.76
N ARG A 200 -13.59 26.55 1.25
CA ARG A 200 -14.76 27.43 1.19
C ARG A 200 -15.89 26.82 0.36
N ALA A 201 -15.56 26.20 -0.78
CA ALA A 201 -16.54 25.50 -1.61
C ALA A 201 -17.19 24.27 -0.94
N GLN A 202 -16.61 23.75 0.14
CA GLN A 202 -17.20 22.68 0.96
C GLN A 202 -17.83 23.19 2.27
N GLY A 203 -17.87 24.50 2.49
CA GLY A 203 -18.42 25.10 3.72
C GLY A 203 -17.43 25.22 4.87
N ASN A 204 -16.15 24.87 4.68
CA ASN A 204 -15.11 24.99 5.71
C ASN A 204 -14.49 26.40 5.69
N THR A 205 -15.32 27.44 5.94
CA THR A 205 -14.92 28.85 5.85
C THR A 205 -13.80 29.20 6.83
N ASP A 206 -13.87 28.72 8.07
CA ASP A 206 -12.88 29.04 9.11
C ASP A 206 -11.47 28.51 8.74
N ILE A 207 -11.43 27.36 8.05
CA ILE A 207 -10.19 26.77 7.54
C ILE A 207 -9.68 27.56 6.34
N ALA A 208 -10.57 28.02 5.46
CA ALA A 208 -10.18 28.89 4.35
C ALA A 208 -9.55 30.19 4.85
N ASP A 209 -10.19 30.84 5.82
CA ASP A 209 -9.69 32.08 6.43
C ASP A 209 -8.35 31.86 7.12
N LEU A 210 -8.18 30.72 7.82
CA LEU A 210 -6.90 30.33 8.43
C LEU A 210 -5.78 30.18 7.40
N ILE A 211 -6.05 29.51 6.27
CA ILE A 211 -5.05 29.31 5.21
C ILE A 211 -4.67 30.64 4.57
N GLU A 212 -5.63 31.52 4.31
CA GLU A 212 -5.39 32.85 3.73
C GLU A 212 -4.58 33.75 4.67
N GLN A 213 -4.82 33.68 5.98
CA GLN A 213 -4.01 34.39 6.98
C GLN A 213 -2.59 33.86 7.11
N ALA A 214 -2.38 32.56 6.86
CA ALA A 214 -1.06 31.93 6.92
C ALA A 214 -0.23 32.10 5.64
N ALA A 215 -0.86 32.47 4.51
CA ALA A 215 -0.15 32.73 3.26
C ALA A 215 0.60 34.07 3.38
N PRO A 216 1.91 34.13 3.07
CA PRO A 216 2.64 35.40 3.05
C PRO A 216 1.98 36.32 2.01
N THR A 217 1.57 37.50 2.48
CA THR A 217 1.08 38.58 1.62
C THR A 217 2.20 38.92 0.64
N ARG A 218 1.93 38.72 -0.66
CA ARG A 218 2.85 39.11 -1.74
C ARG A 218 3.07 40.61 -1.78
#